data_AF-A0A7X5HYE4-F1
#
_entry.id   AF-A0A7X5HYE4-F1
#
_cell.length_a   1.000
_cell.length_b   1.000
_cell.length_c   1.000
_cell.angle_alpha   90.00
_cell.angle_beta   90.00
_cell.angle_gamma   90.00
#
_symmetry.space_group_name_H-M   'P 1'
#
loop_
_entity.id
_entity.type
_entity.pdbx_description
1 polymer ?
#
loop_
_entity_poly.entity_id
_entity_poly.type
_entity_poly.pdbx_seq_one_letter_code
_entity_poly.pdbx_strand_id
1 'polypeptide(L)'
;MQNYKAEIITGRVFNVKANTVQEAMDFILHAYFKTDMVDANTENIEYVNFSCFSENETDKSEYMAIRNGNSFEVVDMSKLHFNQ
;
A
#
# COMPACT_ATOMS: atom_id res chain seq x y z
N MET A 1 16.65 29.91 8.57
CA MET A 1 16.00 28.87 7.75
C MET A 1 16.16 27.55 8.46
N GLN A 2 15.06 26.85 8.79
CA GLN A 2 15.13 25.53 9.41
C GLN A 2 15.84 24.57 8.44
N ASN A 3 16.74 23.73 8.96
CA ASN A 3 17.45 22.70 8.19
C ASN A 3 16.46 21.60 7.78
N TYR A 4 15.67 21.83 6.74
CA TYR A 4 14.81 20.80 6.19
C TYR A 4 15.66 19.84 5.34
N LYS A 5 15.70 18.56 5.74
CA LYS A 5 16.10 17.46 4.85
C LYS A 5 14.86 16.91 4.19
N ALA A 6 14.88 16.80 2.86
CA ALA A 6 13.88 16.08 2.09
C ALA A 6 14.51 14.78 1.59
N GLU A 7 13.85 13.66 1.85
CA GLU A 7 14.17 12.37 1.25
C GLU A 7 13.11 12.05 0.20
N ILE A 8 13.55 11.56 -0.96
CA ILE A 8 12.64 11.14 -2.04
C ILE A 8 12.40 9.64 -1.86
N ILE A 9 11.20 9.30 -1.39
CA ILE A 9 10.74 7.92 -1.27
C ILE A 9 10.00 7.51 -2.54
N THR A 10 10.20 6.26 -2.99
CA THR A 10 9.45 5.72 -4.13
C THR A 10 8.26 4.92 -3.61
N GLY A 11 7.05 5.39 -3.87
CA GLY A 11 5.82 4.63 -3.65
C GLY A 11 5.45 3.84 -4.90
N ARG A 12 4.82 2.67 -4.73
CA ARG A 12 4.11 2.02 -5.84
C ARG A 12 2.62 1.96 -5.55
N VAL A 13 1.81 2.25 -6.56
CA VAL A 13 0.36 2.24 -6.44
C VAL A 13 -0.17 1.05 -7.24
N PHE A 14 -0.96 0.20 -6.60
CA PHE A 14 -1.57 -0.95 -7.22
C PHE A 14 -3.08 -0.81 -7.17
N ASN A 15 -3.71 -0.87 -8.34
CA ASN A 15 -5.15 -1.02 -8.40
C ASN A 15 -5.50 -2.50 -8.25
N VAL A 16 -5.44 -2.99 -7.01
CA VAL A 16 -5.91 -4.33 -6.66
C VAL A 16 -7.39 -4.24 -6.32
N LYS A 17 -8.19 -5.17 -6.86
CA LYS A 17 -9.53 -5.44 -6.37
C LYS A 17 -9.48 -6.74 -5.59
N ALA A 18 -9.83 -6.68 -4.30
CA ALA A 18 -9.94 -7.85 -3.44
C ALA A 18 -11.12 -7.67 -2.48
N ASN A 19 -11.69 -8.78 -2.01
CA ASN A 19 -12.81 -8.76 -1.06
C ASN A 19 -12.31 -8.47 0.35
N THR A 20 -11.04 -8.77 0.64
CA THR A 20 -10.42 -8.50 1.94
C THR A 20 -9.07 -7.83 1.80
N VAL A 21 -8.65 -7.16 2.88
CA VAL A 21 -7.31 -6.56 3.01
C VAL A 21 -6.23 -7.63 2.92
N GLN A 22 -6.45 -8.80 3.53
CA GLN A 22 -5.49 -9.90 3.51
C GLN A 22 -5.26 -10.42 2.09
N GLU A 23 -6.33 -10.63 1.32
CA GLU A 23 -6.23 -11.08 -0.09
C GLU A 23 -5.47 -10.08 -0.95
N ALA A 24 -5.73 -8.77 -0.79
CA ALA A 24 -4.98 -7.74 -1.49
C ALA A 24 -3.49 -7.79 -1.13
N MET A 25 -3.18 -7.93 0.16
CA MET A 25 -1.81 -8.01 0.64
C MET A 25 -1.10 -9.29 0.18
N ASP A 26 -1.76 -10.44 0.19
CA ASP A 26 -1.17 -11.69 -0.30
C ASP A 26 -0.84 -11.60 -1.80
N PHE A 27 -1.73 -10.99 -2.60
CA PHE A 27 -1.48 -10.71 -4.02
C PHE A 27 -0.30 -9.76 -4.21
N ILE A 28 -0.28 -8.64 -3.48
CA ILE A 28 0.80 -7.64 -3.53
C ILE A 28 2.12 -8.31 -3.14
N LEU A 29 2.19 -8.97 -1.98
CA LEU A 29 3.41 -9.64 -1.53
C LEU A 29 3.88 -10.72 -2.52
N HIS A 30 2.96 -11.48 -3.12
CA HIS A 30 3.30 -12.47 -4.13
C HIS A 30 3.85 -11.83 -5.40
N ALA A 31 3.13 -10.85 -5.96
CA ALA A 31 3.51 -10.14 -7.18
C ALA A 31 4.85 -9.40 -7.04
N TYR A 32 5.18 -8.93 -5.84
CA TYR A 32 6.40 -8.16 -5.57
C TYR A 32 7.60 -8.99 -5.15
N PHE A 33 7.43 -9.98 -4.28
CA PHE A 33 8.56 -10.68 -3.65
C PHE A 33 8.87 -12.03 -4.29
N LYS A 34 7.95 -12.60 -5.07
CA LYS A 34 8.07 -13.99 -5.55
C LYS A 34 8.00 -14.15 -7.06
N THR A 35 7.70 -13.09 -7.82
CA THR A 35 7.48 -13.24 -9.26
C THR A 35 8.17 -12.16 -10.08
N ASP A 36 8.65 -12.52 -11.26
CA ASP A 36 9.15 -11.62 -12.31
C ASP A 36 8.02 -10.77 -12.95
N MET A 37 6.79 -10.81 -12.40
CA MET A 37 5.63 -10.10 -12.94
C MET A 37 5.77 -8.58 -12.87
N VAL A 38 6.63 -8.07 -11.98
CA VAL A 38 6.91 -6.65 -11.84
C VAL A 38 8.43 -6.46 -11.82
N ASP A 39 8.99 -5.88 -12.89
CA ASP A 39 10.40 -5.48 -12.94
C ASP A 39 10.60 -4.27 -12.01
N ALA A 40 10.82 -4.57 -10.72
CA ALA A 40 10.88 -3.60 -9.67
C ALA A 40 12.17 -3.76 -8.88
N ASN A 41 13.03 -2.74 -8.89
CA ASN A 41 14.01 -2.58 -7.83
C ASN A 41 13.22 -2.33 -6.52
N THR A 42 13.10 -3.37 -5.70
CA THR A 42 12.27 -3.42 -4.49
C THR A 42 12.95 -2.82 -3.26
N GLU A 43 14.23 -2.45 -3.36
CA GLU A 43 15.03 -2.04 -2.19
C GLU A 43 14.51 -0.75 -1.52
N ASN A 44 13.76 0.09 -2.23
CA ASN A 44 13.37 1.44 -1.77
C ASN A 44 11.86 1.71 -1.78
N ILE A 45 11.02 0.67 -1.76
CA ILE A 45 9.57 0.85 -1.69
C ILE A 45 9.14 1.00 -0.24
N GLU A 46 8.67 2.19 0.10
CA GLU A 46 8.27 2.56 1.47
C GLU A 46 6.77 2.39 1.73
N TYR A 47 5.93 2.41 0.68
CA TYR A 47 4.48 2.21 0.82
C TYR A 47 3.81 1.71 -0.47
N VAL A 48 2.63 1.10 -0.28
CA VAL A 48 1.73 0.60 -1.33
C VAL A 48 0.30 1.08 -1.08
N ASN A 49 -0.36 1.65 -2.08
CA ASN A 49 -1.79 1.98 -2.01
C ASN A 49 -2.61 0.93 -2.75
N PHE A 50 -3.73 0.51 -2.16
CA PHE A 50 -4.66 -0.45 -2.73
C PHE A 50 -6.10 -0.23 -2.24
N SER A 51 -7.06 -0.92 -2.86
CA SER A 51 -8.47 -0.85 -2.49
C SER A 51 -9.08 -2.22 -2.24
N CYS A 52 -10.01 -2.29 -1.29
CA CYS A 52 -10.86 -3.46 -1.09
C CYS A 52 -12.32 -3.10 -1.31
N PHE A 53 -13.10 -4.09 -1.74
CA PHE A 53 -14.53 -3.97 -1.95
C PHE A 53 -15.27 -4.82 -0.91
N SER A 54 -16.45 -4.39 -0.48
CA SER A 54 -17.36 -5.29 0.23
C SER A 54 -17.74 -6.47 -0.67
N GLU A 55 -18.18 -7.59 -0.09
CA GLU A 55 -18.57 -8.80 -0.86
C GLU A 55 -19.61 -8.53 -1.95
N ASN A 56 -20.39 -7.44 -1.81
CA ASN A 56 -21.42 -7.02 -2.77
C ASN A 56 -20.94 -5.89 -3.72
N GLU A 57 -19.66 -5.53 -3.68
CA GLU A 57 -19.01 -4.44 -4.42
C GLU A 57 -19.62 -3.04 -4.22
N THR A 58 -20.46 -2.86 -3.19
CA THR A 58 -21.18 -1.60 -2.92
C THR A 58 -20.31 -0.55 -2.25
N ASP A 59 -19.32 -1.00 -1.47
CA ASP A 59 -18.48 -0.14 -0.65
C ASP A 59 -17.01 -0.37 -1.02
N LYS A 60 -16.30 0.72 -1.33
CA LYS A 60 -14.85 0.70 -1.61
C LYS A 60 -14.12 1.36 -0.45
N SER A 61 -13.20 0.63 0.16
CA SER A 61 -12.28 1.15 1.17
C SER A 61 -10.87 1.25 0.58
N GLU A 62 -10.18 2.36 0.88
CA GLU A 62 -8.81 2.61 0.42
C GLU A 62 -7.83 2.42 1.57
N TYR A 63 -6.73 1.73 1.28
CA TYR A 63 -5.72 1.35 2.24
C TYR A 63 -4.33 1.73 1.75
N MET A 64 -3.45 2.01 2.71
CA MET A 64 -2.03 2.17 2.50
C MET A 64 -1.28 1.15 3.35
N ALA A 65 -0.48 0.29 2.71
CA ALA A 65 0.48 -0.56 3.39
C ALA A 65 1.83 0.16 3.45
N ILE A 66 2.32 0.44 4.65
CA ILE A 66 3.60 1.14 4.88
C ILE A 66 4.63 0.12 5.34
N ARG A 67 5.84 0.17 4.78
CA ARG A 67 6.92 -0.73 5.16
C ARG A 67 7.35 -0.43 6.61
N ASN A 68 7.42 -1.47 7.42
CA ASN A 68 7.92 -1.41 8.79
C ASN A 68 8.98 -2.51 8.96
N GLY A 69 10.24 -2.17 8.65
CA GLY A 69 11.33 -3.15 8.57
C GLY A 69 11.12 -4.17 7.45
N ASN A 70 10.93 -5.43 7.84
CA ASN A 70 10.71 -6.57 6.91
C ASN A 70 9.22 -6.91 6.70
N SER A 71 8.30 -6.13 7.26
CA SER A 71 6.86 -6.32 7.11
C SER A 71 6.18 -5.05 6.58
N PHE A 72 4.86 -5.14 6.40
CA PHE A 72 4.01 -4.01 6.07
C PHE A 72 2.92 -3.85 7.13
N GLU A 73 2.68 -2.61 7.54
CA GLU A 73 1.55 -2.23 8.38
C GLU A 73 0.47 -1.59 7.51
N VAL A 74 -0.79 -2.03 7.65
CA VAL A 74 -1.89 -1.54 6.82
C VAL A 74 -2.66 -0.46 7.57
N VAL A 75 -2.80 0.70 6.93
CA VAL A 75 -3.55 1.85 7.39
C VAL A 75 -4.82 1.99 6.56
N ASP A 76 -5.96 2.10 7.24
CA ASP A 76 -7.24 2.42 6.64
C ASP A 76 -7.34 3.94 6.43
N MET A 77 -7.25 4.37 5.18
CA MET A 77 -7.22 5.79 4.84
C MET A 77 -8.57 6.47 5.10
N SER A 78 -9.67 5.73 5.13
CA SER A 78 -10.99 6.28 5.42
C SER A 78 -11.14 6.74 6.87
N LYS A 79 -10.28 6.24 7.78
CA LYS A 79 -10.28 6.60 9.20
C LYS A 79 -9.39 7.78 9.53
N LEU A 80 -8.62 8.28 8.56
CA LEU A 80 -7.75 9.44 8.73
C LEU A 80 -8.53 10.73 8.50
N HIS A 81 -9.15 11.24 9.56
CA HIS A 81 -9.72 12.59 9.56
C HIS A 81 -8.66 13.59 10.04
N PHE A 82 -8.11 14.37 9.12
CA PHE A 82 -7.35 15.55 9.50
C PHE A 82 -8.33 16.71 9.65
N ASN A 83 -8.60 17.11 10.91
CA ASN A 83 -9.27 18.38 11.17
C ASN A 83 -8.34 19.48 10.63
N GLN A 84 -8.83 20.22 9.62
CA GLN A 84 -8.17 21.41 9.10
C GLN A 84 -8.27 22.56 10.10
#